data_AF-A0A7Z7IEU6-F1
#
_entry.id   AF-A0A7Z7IEU6-F1
#
_cell.length_a   1.000
_cell.length_b   1.000
_cell.length_c   1.000
_cell.angle_alpha   90.00
_cell.angle_beta   90.00
_cell.angle_gamma   90.00
#
_symmetry.space_group_name_H-M   'P 1'
#
loop_
_entity.id
_entity.type
_entity.pdbx_description
1 polymer ?
#
loop_
_entity_poly.entity_id
_entity_poly.type
_entity_poly.pdbx_seq_one_letter_code
_entity_poly.pdbx_strand_id
1 'polypeptide(L)' 'EDFAFMLHERPGSFLCIGNGAGEDGCMVHNPQYDFNDANLPIGAAYWTRLVERFLAQ' A
#
# COMPACT_ATOMS: atom_id res chain seq x y z
N GLU A 1 4.04 -9.18 -8.99
CA GLU A 1 4.27 -9.02 -7.55
C GLU A 1 4.53 -10.38 -6.92
N ASP A 2 5.70 -10.57 -6.33
CA ASP A 2 6.11 -11.86 -5.73
C ASP A 2 5.35 -12.16 -4.41
N PHE A 3 4.65 -11.18 -3.85
CA PHE A 3 3.70 -11.35 -2.75
C PHE A 3 2.67 -12.48 -3.00
N ALA A 4 2.32 -12.78 -4.26
CA ALA A 4 1.43 -13.88 -4.60
C ALA A 4 1.94 -15.25 -4.10
N PHE A 5 3.26 -15.47 -4.06
CA PHE A 5 3.82 -16.70 -3.52
C PHE A 5 3.61 -16.80 -2.00
N MET A 6 3.64 -15.67 -1.29
CA MET A 6 3.36 -15.64 0.16
C MET A 6 1.90 -16.05 0.46
N LEU A 7 0.97 -15.71 -0.45
CA LEU A 7 -0.45 -16.06 -0.32
C LEU A 7 -0.74 -17.55 -0.49
N HIS A 8 0.20 -18.35 -1.03
CA HIS A 8 0.08 -19.81 -1.04
C HIS A 8 0.28 -20.41 0.36
N GLU A 9 1.11 -19.78 1.19
CA GLU A 9 1.48 -20.31 2.51
C GLU A 9 0.50 -19.87 3.61
N ARG A 10 -0.05 -18.66 3.51
CA ARG A 10 -0.94 -18.08 4.52
C ARG A 10 -2.04 -17.23 3.88
N PRO A 11 -3.25 -17.21 4.46
CA PRO A 11 -4.25 -16.21 4.11
C PRO A 11 -3.68 -14.80 4.29
N GLY A 12 -3.77 -13.98 3.25
CA GLY A 12 -3.24 -12.62 3.25
C GLY A 12 -4.04 -11.70 2.33
N SER A 13 -3.67 -10.43 2.34
CA SER A 13 -4.30 -9.39 1.52
C SER A 13 -3.22 -8.47 0.95
N PHE A 14 -3.33 -8.18 -0.35
CA PHE A 14 -2.51 -7.19 -1.04
C PHE A 14 -3.39 -6.02 -1.44
N LEU A 15 -2.88 -4.80 -1.24
CA LEU A 15 -3.65 -3.58 -1.41
C LEU A 15 -2.79 -2.48 -2.01
N CYS A 16 -3.43 -1.65 -2.83
CA CYS A 16 -2.83 -0.49 -3.47
C CYS A 16 -3.35 0.78 -2.80
N ILE A 17 -2.45 1.74 -2.55
CA ILE A 17 -2.80 3.11 -2.18
C ILE A 17 -2.70 3.99 -3.43
N GLY A 18 -3.68 4.87 -3.63
CA GLY A 18 -3.67 5.77 -4.79
C GLY A 18 -2.51 6.76 -4.71
N ASN A 19 -1.76 6.93 -5.79
CA ASN A 19 -0.59 7.84 -5.86
C ASN A 19 -0.85 9.06 -6.76
N GLY A 20 -2.10 9.52 -6.87
CA GLY A 20 -2.50 10.57 -7.80
C GLY A 20 -2.96 10.03 -9.16
N ALA A 21 -3.48 10.92 -10.01
CA ALA A 21 -3.95 10.60 -11.36
C ALA A 21 -3.63 11.75 -12.33
N GLY A 22 -3.37 11.44 -13.60
CA GLY A 22 -3.14 12.44 -14.64
C GLY A 22 -1.80 13.17 -14.45
N GLU A 23 -1.84 14.51 -14.44
CA GLU A 23 -0.65 15.34 -14.22
C GLU A 23 -0.12 15.25 -12.78
N ASP A 24 -0.99 14.88 -11.83
CA ASP A 24 -0.66 14.80 -10.39
C ASP A 24 -0.08 13.43 -9.98
N GLY A 25 0.06 12.48 -10.90
CA GLY A 25 0.64 11.16 -10.61
C GLY A 25 0.62 10.20 -11.80
N CYS A 26 1.67 9.39 -11.92
CA CYS A 26 1.81 8.38 -12.97
C CYS A 26 2.02 6.98 -12.40
N MET A 27 1.89 5.96 -13.26
CA MET A 27 2.09 4.57 -12.86
C MET A 27 3.55 4.28 -12.51
N VAL A 28 3.76 3.36 -11.58
CA VAL A 28 5.08 2.76 -11.33
C VAL A 28 5.70 2.27 -12.64
N HIS A 29 7.02 2.40 -12.78
CA HIS A 29 7.82 2.23 -14.00
C HIS A 29 7.82 3.41 -15.00
N ASN A 30 7.06 4.47 -14.77
CA ASN A 30 7.25 5.71 -15.51
C ASN A 30 8.50 6.47 -14.98
N PRO A 31 9.42 6.98 -15.83
CA PRO A 31 10.59 7.75 -15.39
C PRO A 31 10.26 9.03 -14.61
N GLN A 32 9.06 9.58 -14.77
CA GLN A 32 8.57 10.75 -14.05
C GLN A 32 7.82 10.37 -12.77
N TYR A 33 7.86 9.09 -12.35
CA TYR A 33 7.21 8.66 -11.13
C TYR A 33 7.79 9.38 -9.93
N ASP A 34 6.92 10.10 -9.24
CA ASP A 34 7.19 10.73 -7.95
C ASP A 34 6.21 10.17 -6.92
N PHE A 35 6.73 9.79 -5.76
CA PHE A 35 5.90 9.21 -4.71
C PHE A 35 5.11 10.33 -4.02
N ASN A 36 3.81 10.17 -3.86
CA ASN A 36 3.02 11.15 -3.15
C ASN A 36 3.27 11.02 -1.63
N ASP A 37 4.14 11.88 -1.08
CA ASP A 37 4.49 11.89 0.34
C ASP A 37 3.28 12.04 1.29
N ALA A 38 2.16 12.59 0.82
CA ALA A 38 0.92 12.64 1.60
C ALA A 38 0.37 11.23 1.94
N ASN A 39 0.81 10.19 1.22
CA ASN A 39 0.48 8.80 1.51
C ASN A 39 1.23 8.22 2.70
N LEU A 40 2.38 8.78 3.11
CA LEU A 40 3.15 8.28 4.25
C LEU A 40 2.29 8.18 5.54
N PRO A 41 1.61 9.24 6.01
CA PRO A 41 0.77 9.14 7.20
C PRO A 41 -0.45 8.23 7.00
N ILE A 42 -1.01 8.17 5.80
CA ILE A 42 -2.19 7.34 5.50
C ILE A 42 -1.84 5.85 5.57
N GLY A 43 -0.75 5.44 4.90
CA GLY A 43 -0.26 4.06 4.91
C GLY A 43 0.16 3.60 6.31
N ALA A 44 0.86 4.46 7.06
CA ALA A 44 1.21 4.17 8.44
C ALA A 44 -0.03 3.98 9.32
N ALA A 45 -1.01 4.89 9.23
CA ALA A 45 -2.25 4.78 9.99
C ALA A 45 -3.04 3.52 9.64
N TYR A 46 -3.09 3.12 8.36
CA TYR A 46 -3.75 1.88 7.95
C TYR A 46 -3.15 0.67 8.68
N TRP A 47 -1.83 0.49 8.62
CA TRP A 47 -1.17 -0.66 9.26
C TRP A 47 -1.30 -0.64 10.77
N THR A 48 -1.10 0.52 11.42
CA THR A 48 -1.27 0.65 12.87
C THR A 48 -2.68 0.27 13.29
N ARG A 49 -3.72 0.83 12.65
CA ARG A 49 -5.12 0.54 13.00
C ARG A 49 -5.52 -0.90 12.69
N LEU A 50 -5.00 -1.48 11.61
CA LEU A 50 -5.23 -2.88 11.27
C LEU A 50 -4.69 -3.79 12.37
N VAL A 51 -3.43 -3.59 12.76
CA VAL A 51 -2.76 -4.40 13.79
C VAL A 51 -3.42 -4.20 15.15
N GLU A 52 -3.69 -2.95 15.56
CA GLU A 52 -4.42 -2.64 16.79
C GLU A 52 -5.75 -3.40 16.85
N ARG A 53 -6.57 -3.32 15.80
CA ARG A 53 -7.87 -4.01 15.77
C ARG A 53 -7.76 -5.52 15.74
N PHE A 54 -6.76 -6.06 15.04
CA PHE A 54 -6.59 -7.50 14.90
C PHE A 54 -6.04 -8.16 16.17
N LEU A 55 -5.18 -7.46 16.91
CA LEU A 55 -4.49 -7.98 18.10
C LEU A 55 -5.12 -7.58 19.44
N ALA A 56 -6.02 -6.59 19.48
CA ALA A 56 -6.67 -6.10 20.71
C ALA A 56 -7.73 -7.07 21.30
N GLN A 57 -7.41 -8.36 21.38
CA GLN A 57 -8.22 -9.37 22.09
C GLN A 57 -8.55 -8.93 23.52
#